data_AF-A0A074V9R7-F1
#
_entry.id   AF-A0A074V9R7-F1
#
_cell.length_a   1.000
_cell.length_b   1.000
_cell.length_c   1.000
_cell.angle_alpha   90.00
_cell.angle_beta   90.00
_cell.angle_gamma   90.00
#
_symmetry.space_group_name_H-M   'P 1'
#
loop_
_entity.id
_entity.type
_entity.pdbx_description
1 polymer ?
#
loop_
_entity_poly.entity_id
_entity_poly.type
_entity_poly.pdbx_seq_one_letter_code
_entity_poly.pdbx_strand_id
1 'polypeptide(L)'
;MHEQLNGLLLDYSKNRITEDTLALLIELANIADVRGWTDKMRRGDKINVSENRAVLHTALRLPPHAEVYVDDHNIVPDIHRELERAYHFAESVRNGEYTGAGNERITDIINIGIGGSHLGPEMVTLALRPFQQTGLNIHYVANVDGANLIQVLNKVNPATTIFIIASKSFTTPETLLNAQTARNWFLQQGMSEA
;
A
#
# COMPACT_ATOMS: atom_id res chain seq x y z
N MET A 1 16.49 28.49 -11.49
CA MET A 1 16.13 27.10 -11.80
C MET A 1 15.64 26.40 -10.53
N HIS A 2 14.44 26.77 -10.06
CA HIS A 2 13.73 26.08 -8.99
C HIS A 2 12.23 26.28 -9.21
N GLU A 3 11.41 25.38 -8.67
CA GLU A 3 9.95 25.50 -8.70
C GLU A 3 9.38 25.23 -7.30
N GLN A 4 8.24 25.85 -7.00
CA GLN A 4 7.47 25.57 -5.78
C GLN A 4 6.12 24.97 -6.15
N LEU A 5 5.79 23.83 -5.55
CA LEU A 5 4.54 23.13 -5.77
C LEU A 5 3.97 22.66 -4.43
N ASN A 6 2.84 23.23 -4.00
CA ASN A 6 2.10 22.78 -2.81
C ASN A 6 2.97 22.55 -1.56
N GLY A 7 3.89 23.48 -1.28
CA GLY A 7 4.82 23.39 -0.14
C GLY A 7 6.08 22.56 -0.40
N LEU A 8 6.27 21.99 -1.60
CA LEU A 8 7.51 21.35 -2.03
C LEU A 8 8.36 22.33 -2.84
N LEU A 9 9.60 22.58 -2.40
CA LEU A 9 10.62 23.27 -3.20
C LEU A 9 11.42 22.23 -3.99
N LEU A 10 11.32 22.30 -5.32
CA LEU A 10 12.17 21.54 -6.23
C LEU A 10 13.30 22.45 -6.72
N ASP A 11 14.45 22.42 -6.05
CA ASP A 11 15.68 23.09 -6.52
C ASP A 11 16.47 22.16 -7.45
N TYR A 12 16.41 22.44 -8.75
CA TYR A 12 17.14 21.70 -9.77
C TYR A 12 18.34 22.50 -10.33
N SER A 13 18.76 23.58 -9.65
CA SER A 13 19.82 24.49 -10.11
C SER A 13 21.22 23.88 -10.14
N LYS A 14 21.47 22.82 -9.37
CA LYS A 14 22.79 22.19 -9.21
C LYS A 14 23.01 21.01 -10.18
N ASN A 15 22.20 20.94 -11.23
CA ASN A 15 22.39 19.99 -12.33
C ASN A 15 23.25 20.63 -13.43
N ARG A 16 23.93 19.80 -14.23
CA ARG A 16 24.75 20.24 -15.36
C ARG A 16 23.87 20.56 -16.58
N ILE A 17 22.99 21.53 -16.44
CA ILE A 17 22.04 21.96 -17.47
C ILE A 17 22.09 23.48 -17.64
N THR A 18 21.92 23.93 -18.88
CA THR A 18 21.67 25.35 -19.22
C THR A 18 20.18 25.57 -19.48
N GLU A 19 19.76 26.83 -19.65
CA GLU A 19 18.40 27.15 -20.10
C GLU A 19 18.08 26.50 -21.46
N ASP A 20 19.03 26.54 -22.40
CA ASP A 20 18.90 25.86 -23.70
C ASP A 20 18.74 24.35 -23.53
N THR A 21 19.51 23.73 -22.63
CA THR A 21 19.40 22.28 -22.36
C THR A 21 18.01 21.95 -21.82
N LEU A 22 17.48 22.77 -20.91
CA LEU A 22 16.15 22.57 -20.36
C LEU A 22 15.06 22.72 -21.44
N ALA A 23 15.17 23.71 -22.32
CA ALA A 23 14.26 23.89 -23.44
C ALA A 23 14.25 22.67 -24.37
N LEU A 24 15.42 22.14 -24.72
CA LEU A 24 15.56 20.94 -25.55
C LEU A 24 14.99 19.68 -24.87
N LEU A 25 15.16 19.53 -23.55
CA LEU A 25 14.56 18.42 -22.81
C LEU A 25 13.02 18.49 -22.79
N ILE A 26 12.46 19.70 -22.69
CA ILE A 26 11.01 19.93 -22.78
C ILE A 26 10.51 19.64 -24.20
N GLU A 27 11.24 20.06 -25.23
CA GLU A 27 10.92 19.74 -26.62
C GLU A 27 10.92 18.23 -26.86
N LEU A 28 11.92 17.51 -26.34
CA LEU A 28 11.96 16.05 -26.41
C LEU A 28 10.74 15.41 -25.71
N ALA A 29 10.34 15.90 -24.54
CA ALA A 29 9.16 15.42 -23.83
C ALA A 29 7.86 15.66 -24.63
N ASN A 30 7.79 16.77 -25.37
CA ASN A 30 6.67 17.06 -26.27
C ASN A 30 6.66 16.13 -27.49
N ILE A 31 7.81 15.91 -28.14
CA ILE A 31 7.94 14.97 -29.28
C ILE A 31 7.58 13.54 -28.85
N ALA A 32 7.98 13.13 -27.64
CA ALA A 32 7.62 11.84 -27.06
C ALA A 32 6.17 11.75 -26.57
N ASP A 33 5.38 12.83 -26.68
CA ASP A 33 3.99 12.93 -26.25
C ASP A 33 3.76 12.52 -24.78
N VAL A 34 4.67 12.93 -23.88
CA VAL A 34 4.58 12.58 -22.44
C VAL A 34 3.22 13.01 -21.84
N ARG A 35 2.69 14.15 -22.28
CA ARG A 35 1.37 14.63 -21.85
C ARG A 35 0.24 13.74 -22.36
N GLY A 36 0.24 13.37 -23.64
CA GLY A 36 -0.77 12.46 -24.18
C GLY A 36 -0.72 11.10 -23.50
N TRP A 37 0.45 10.55 -23.21
CA TRP A 37 0.59 9.30 -22.42
C TRP A 37 0.08 9.44 -20.97
N THR A 38 0.31 10.59 -20.34
CA THR A 38 -0.24 10.89 -19.01
C THR A 38 -1.76 10.93 -19.04
N ASP A 39 -2.34 11.54 -20.08
CA ASP A 39 -3.80 11.62 -20.24
C ASP A 39 -4.41 10.25 -20.57
N LYS A 40 -3.75 9.43 -21.40
CA LYS A 40 -4.12 8.02 -21.64
C LYS A 40 -4.16 7.22 -20.33
N MET A 41 -3.12 7.35 -19.50
CA MET A 41 -3.07 6.72 -18.18
C MET A 41 -4.26 7.15 -17.32
N ARG A 42 -4.52 8.45 -17.22
CA ARG A 42 -5.59 9.01 -16.36
C ARG A 42 -6.99 8.63 -16.79
N ARG A 43 -7.23 8.47 -18.10
CA ARG A 43 -8.53 8.04 -18.63
C ARG A 43 -8.83 6.56 -18.42
N GLY A 44 -7.82 5.74 -18.19
CA GLY A 44 -7.97 4.28 -18.06
C GLY A 44 -7.62 3.48 -19.30
N ASP A 45 -6.95 4.10 -20.29
CA ASP A 45 -6.49 3.41 -21.48
C ASP A 45 -5.51 2.27 -21.10
N LYS A 46 -5.52 1.16 -21.87
CA LYS A 46 -4.71 -0.03 -21.60
C LYS A 46 -3.24 0.16 -22.01
N ILE A 47 -2.54 1.07 -21.32
CA ILE A 47 -1.15 1.44 -21.61
C ILE A 47 -0.12 0.41 -21.14
N ASN A 48 -0.48 -0.52 -20.25
CA ASN A 48 0.33 -1.71 -20.00
C ASN A 48 0.05 -2.72 -21.11
N VAL A 49 0.78 -2.57 -22.21
CA VAL A 49 0.54 -3.28 -23.47
C VAL A 49 0.84 -4.78 -23.39
N SER A 50 1.82 -5.20 -22.59
CA SER A 50 2.21 -6.61 -22.50
C SER A 50 1.17 -7.47 -21.77
N GLU A 51 0.46 -6.88 -20.80
CA GLU A 51 -0.62 -7.55 -20.07
C GLU A 51 -2.02 -7.13 -20.52
N ASN A 52 -2.11 -6.19 -21.47
CA ASN A 52 -3.36 -5.57 -21.92
C ASN A 52 -4.19 -5.00 -20.75
N ARG A 53 -3.59 -4.14 -19.93
CA ARG A 53 -4.19 -3.59 -18.69
C ARG A 53 -4.11 -2.07 -18.62
N ALA A 54 -5.11 -1.47 -17.97
CA ALA A 54 -5.08 -0.09 -17.52
C ALA A 54 -4.09 0.08 -16.35
N VAL A 55 -3.56 1.30 -16.16
CA VAL A 55 -2.62 1.63 -15.08
C VAL A 55 -3.18 2.80 -14.26
N LEU A 56 -3.88 2.48 -13.16
CA LEU A 56 -4.77 3.45 -12.47
C LEU A 56 -4.49 3.63 -10.98
N HIS A 57 -3.22 3.56 -10.56
CA HIS A 57 -2.83 3.94 -9.20
C HIS A 57 -3.18 5.40 -8.88
N THR A 58 -3.34 6.26 -9.90
CA THR A 58 -3.85 7.62 -9.77
C THR A 58 -5.31 7.67 -9.32
N ALA A 59 -6.15 6.74 -9.74
CA ALA A 59 -7.57 6.72 -9.42
C ALA A 59 -7.82 6.45 -7.92
N LEU A 60 -6.93 5.70 -7.27
CA LEU A 60 -7.00 5.36 -5.83
C LEU A 60 -6.95 6.57 -4.89
N ARG A 61 -6.62 7.76 -5.40
CA ARG A 61 -6.46 9.01 -4.64
C ARG A 61 -7.29 10.16 -5.21
N LEU A 62 -8.26 9.87 -6.07
CA LEU A 62 -9.19 10.86 -6.62
C LEU A 62 -10.37 11.08 -5.66
N PRO A 63 -10.99 12.28 -5.70
CA PRO A 63 -12.17 12.55 -4.91
C PRO A 63 -13.37 11.68 -5.36
N PRO A 64 -14.40 11.49 -4.51
CA PRO A 64 -15.52 10.58 -4.78
C PRO A 64 -16.40 11.00 -5.97
N HIS A 65 -16.32 12.25 -6.40
CA HIS A 65 -17.05 12.78 -7.56
C HIS A 65 -16.26 12.69 -8.88
N ALA A 66 -15.04 12.13 -8.85
CA ALA A 66 -14.28 11.90 -10.07
C ALA A 66 -14.86 10.73 -10.87
N GLU A 67 -14.53 10.69 -12.16
CA GLU A 67 -14.95 9.62 -13.05
C GLU A 67 -13.73 9.07 -13.79
N VAL A 68 -13.54 7.75 -13.70
CA VAL A 68 -12.50 7.03 -14.42
C VAL A 68 -13.10 5.70 -14.89
N TYR A 69 -13.02 5.44 -16.19
CA TYR A 69 -13.69 4.29 -16.79
C TYR A 69 -12.67 3.22 -17.20
N VAL A 70 -12.99 1.96 -16.92
CA VAL A 70 -12.29 0.79 -17.44
C VAL A 70 -13.33 -0.17 -17.98
N ASP A 71 -13.24 -0.52 -19.26
CA ASP A 71 -14.20 -1.43 -19.92
C ASP A 71 -15.67 -0.98 -19.67
N ASP A 72 -15.93 0.32 -19.92
CA ASP A 72 -17.22 1.01 -19.74
C ASP A 72 -17.79 1.07 -18.32
N HIS A 73 -16.99 0.71 -17.31
CA HIS A 73 -17.36 0.77 -15.90
C HIS A 73 -16.62 1.89 -15.17
N ASN A 74 -17.35 2.78 -14.48
CA ASN A 74 -16.74 3.79 -13.62
C ASN A 74 -16.23 3.12 -12.35
N ILE A 75 -14.91 3.08 -12.17
CA ILE A 75 -14.26 2.38 -11.05
C ILE A 75 -14.21 3.20 -9.75
N VAL A 76 -14.47 4.51 -9.80
CA VAL A 76 -14.32 5.41 -8.64
C VAL A 76 -15.26 5.03 -7.48
N PRO A 77 -16.55 4.71 -7.69
CA PRO A 77 -17.43 4.24 -6.61
C PRO A 77 -16.93 2.96 -5.93
N ASP A 78 -16.37 2.02 -6.69
CA ASP A 78 -15.81 0.77 -6.13
C ASP A 78 -14.60 1.06 -5.24
N ILE A 79 -13.72 1.95 -5.69
CA ILE A 79 -12.55 2.38 -4.92
C ILE A 79 -13.00 3.00 -3.58
N HIS A 80 -13.95 3.92 -3.59
CA HIS A 80 -14.44 4.58 -2.37
C HIS A 80 -15.16 3.61 -1.44
N ARG A 81 -15.92 2.63 -1.97
CA ARG A 81 -16.49 1.54 -1.16
C ARG A 81 -15.41 0.76 -0.41
N GLU A 82 -14.33 0.37 -1.10
CA GLU A 82 -13.24 -0.39 -0.48
C GLU A 82 -12.41 0.46 0.50
N LEU A 83 -12.20 1.76 0.20
CA LEU A 83 -11.57 2.70 1.12
C LEU A 83 -12.38 2.86 2.41
N GLU A 84 -13.69 3.05 2.30
CA GLU A 84 -14.56 3.20 3.48
C GLU A 84 -14.59 1.91 4.31
N ARG A 85 -14.67 0.74 3.65
CA ARG A 85 -14.58 -0.56 4.33
C ARG A 85 -13.26 -0.70 5.10
N ALA A 86 -12.14 -0.35 4.48
CA ALA A 86 -10.82 -0.40 5.11
C ALA A 86 -10.70 0.61 6.26
N TYR A 87 -11.26 1.81 6.09
CA TYR A 87 -11.28 2.86 7.12
C TYR A 87 -12.09 2.44 8.35
N HIS A 88 -13.32 1.94 8.15
CA HIS A 88 -14.15 1.44 9.24
C HIS A 88 -13.48 0.29 10.00
N PHE A 89 -12.84 -0.65 9.29
CA PHE A 89 -12.08 -1.71 9.95
C PHE A 89 -10.89 -1.18 10.74
N ALA A 90 -10.14 -0.23 10.19
CA ALA A 90 -9.02 0.39 10.89
C ALA A 90 -9.50 1.13 12.15
N GLU A 91 -10.61 1.86 12.08
CA GLU A 91 -11.18 2.57 13.22
C GLU A 91 -11.70 1.61 14.29
N SER A 92 -12.36 0.50 13.93
CA SER A 92 -12.82 -0.49 14.90
C SER A 92 -11.66 -1.20 15.62
N VAL A 93 -10.54 -1.42 14.95
CA VAL A 93 -9.31 -1.91 15.59
C VAL A 93 -8.72 -0.84 16.53
N ARG A 94 -8.68 0.43 16.10
CA ARG A 94 -8.08 1.52 16.86
C ARG A 94 -8.89 1.88 18.11
N ASN A 95 -10.21 1.90 18.02
CA ASN A 95 -11.11 2.21 19.13
C ASN A 95 -11.32 1.00 20.08
N GLY A 96 -10.95 -0.21 19.65
CA GLY A 96 -11.05 -1.44 20.44
C GLY A 96 -12.41 -2.15 20.34
N GLU A 97 -13.30 -1.72 19.45
CA GLU A 97 -14.53 -2.44 19.12
C GLU A 97 -14.23 -3.80 18.46
N TYR A 98 -13.18 -3.85 17.63
CA TYR A 98 -12.66 -5.09 17.09
C TYR A 98 -11.70 -5.73 18.09
N THR A 99 -12.12 -6.82 18.70
CA THR A 99 -11.34 -7.58 19.68
C THR A 99 -10.73 -8.83 19.06
N GLY A 100 -9.60 -9.28 19.61
CA GLY A 100 -8.99 -10.55 19.24
C GLY A 100 -9.73 -11.74 19.85
N ALA A 101 -9.16 -12.95 19.67
CA ALA A 101 -9.78 -14.20 20.14
C ALA A 101 -10.02 -14.26 21.66
N GLY A 102 -9.33 -13.42 22.45
CA GLY A 102 -9.55 -13.28 23.89
C GLY A 102 -10.62 -12.27 24.32
N ASN A 103 -11.37 -11.66 23.38
CA ASN A 103 -12.19 -10.47 23.62
C ASN A 103 -11.40 -9.27 24.17
N GLU A 104 -10.10 -9.27 23.92
CA GLU A 104 -9.19 -8.20 24.31
C GLU A 104 -8.90 -7.27 23.13
N ARG A 105 -8.57 -6.02 23.44
CA ARG A 105 -8.20 -5.01 22.44
C ARG A 105 -6.93 -5.46 21.70
N ILE A 106 -6.92 -5.27 20.38
CA ILE A 106 -5.75 -5.54 19.55
C ILE A 106 -4.59 -4.61 19.93
N THR A 107 -3.41 -5.19 20.13
CA THR A 107 -2.17 -4.48 20.45
C THR A 107 -1.13 -4.60 19.33
N ASP A 108 -1.25 -5.62 18.48
CA ASP A 108 -0.24 -5.94 17.47
C ASP A 108 -0.89 -6.27 16.11
N ILE A 109 -0.34 -5.68 15.05
CA ILE A 109 -0.71 -5.94 13.66
C ILE A 109 0.51 -6.51 12.95
N ILE A 110 0.38 -7.67 12.32
CA ILE A 110 1.46 -8.27 11.52
C ILE A 110 1.05 -8.28 10.06
N ASN A 111 1.73 -7.46 9.24
CA ASN A 111 1.56 -7.47 7.78
C ASN A 111 2.50 -8.50 7.14
N ILE A 112 1.93 -9.55 6.54
CA ILE A 112 2.64 -10.59 5.82
C ILE A 112 2.45 -10.37 4.33
N GLY A 113 3.55 -10.07 3.63
CA GLY A 113 3.56 -9.81 2.19
C GLY A 113 4.96 -9.47 1.71
N ILE A 114 5.20 -9.58 0.41
CA ILE A 114 6.52 -9.32 -0.20
C ILE A 114 6.43 -8.26 -1.31
N GLY A 115 7.55 -7.56 -1.56
CA GLY A 115 7.66 -6.57 -2.63
C GLY A 115 6.67 -5.41 -2.46
N GLY A 116 5.81 -5.20 -3.46
CA GLY A 116 4.80 -4.13 -3.45
C GLY A 116 3.78 -4.25 -2.30
N SER A 117 3.53 -5.47 -1.80
CA SER A 117 2.63 -5.72 -0.65
C SER A 117 3.28 -5.42 0.72
N HIS A 118 4.50 -4.91 0.74
CA HIS A 118 5.30 -4.75 1.96
C HIS A 118 6.00 -3.39 2.04
N LEU A 119 6.82 -3.06 1.04
CA LEU A 119 7.72 -1.91 1.09
C LEU A 119 6.97 -0.58 1.23
N GLY A 120 5.84 -0.43 0.54
CA GLY A 120 5.01 0.78 0.63
C GLY A 120 4.45 0.99 2.05
N PRO A 121 3.69 0.03 2.59
CA PRO A 121 3.20 0.09 3.97
C PRO A 121 4.30 0.32 5.01
N GLU A 122 5.43 -0.41 4.95
CA GLU A 122 6.54 -0.27 5.90
C GLU A 122 7.19 1.12 5.83
N MET A 123 7.46 1.61 4.63
CA MET A 123 8.06 2.94 4.43
C MET A 123 7.15 4.05 4.97
N VAL A 124 5.85 4.00 4.67
CA VAL A 124 4.90 5.03 5.10
C VAL A 124 4.71 5.03 6.61
N THR A 125 4.55 3.86 7.23
CA THR A 125 4.41 3.77 8.70
C THR A 125 5.68 4.19 9.42
N LEU A 126 6.87 3.91 8.86
CA LEU A 126 8.14 4.42 9.37
C LEU A 126 8.21 5.95 9.30
N ALA A 127 7.90 6.54 8.14
CA ALA A 127 7.94 7.99 7.93
C ALA A 127 6.91 8.74 8.79
N LEU A 128 5.73 8.15 9.00
CA LEU A 128 4.62 8.72 9.76
C LEU A 128 4.55 8.22 11.21
N ARG A 129 5.61 7.58 11.72
CA ARG A 129 5.67 7.06 13.10
C ARG A 129 5.24 8.08 14.18
N PRO A 130 5.54 9.39 14.09
CA PRO A 130 5.05 10.37 15.06
C PRO A 130 3.52 10.47 15.17
N PHE A 131 2.78 10.01 14.16
CA PHE A 131 1.31 10.00 14.13
C PHE A 131 0.73 8.64 14.53
N GLN A 132 1.56 7.65 14.88
CA GLN A 132 1.12 6.33 15.29
C GLN A 132 0.40 6.39 16.64
N GLN A 133 -0.69 5.63 16.77
CA GLN A 133 -1.41 5.50 18.02
C GLN A 133 -0.58 4.71 19.04
N THR A 134 -0.46 5.25 20.25
CA THR A 134 0.21 4.57 21.37
C THR A 134 -0.50 3.26 21.71
N GLY A 135 0.27 2.20 21.95
CA GLY A 135 -0.26 0.88 22.33
C GLY A 135 -0.77 0.03 21.17
N LEU A 136 -0.55 0.45 19.92
CA LEU A 136 -0.77 -0.37 18.72
C LEU A 136 0.54 -0.48 17.94
N ASN A 137 1.14 -1.67 17.93
CA ASN A 137 2.39 -1.97 17.25
C ASN A 137 2.12 -2.57 15.87
N ILE A 138 2.95 -2.21 14.89
CA ILE A 138 2.86 -2.74 13.53
C ILE A 138 4.18 -3.45 13.20
N HIS A 139 4.07 -4.70 12.75
CA HIS A 139 5.18 -5.56 12.39
C HIS A 139 5.07 -5.95 10.92
N TYR A 140 6.22 -6.14 10.29
CA TYR A 140 6.32 -6.43 8.87
C TYR A 140 7.10 -7.73 8.65
N VAL A 141 6.51 -8.65 7.90
CA VAL A 141 7.10 -9.94 7.54
C VAL A 141 7.03 -10.11 6.03
N ALA A 142 8.20 -10.17 5.39
CA ALA A 142 8.32 -10.38 3.94
C ALA A 142 9.15 -11.60 3.57
N ASN A 143 10.18 -11.87 4.35
CA ASN A 143 11.20 -12.84 3.97
C ASN A 143 10.63 -14.27 4.00
N VAL A 144 11.02 -15.09 3.02
CA VAL A 144 10.72 -16.53 3.03
C VAL A 144 11.48 -17.25 4.16
N ASP A 145 12.61 -16.70 4.59
CA ASP A 145 13.31 -17.16 5.79
C ASP A 145 12.43 -16.95 7.03
N GLY A 146 12.03 -18.06 7.65
CA GLY A 146 11.18 -18.09 8.83
C GLY A 146 11.77 -17.39 10.05
N ALA A 147 13.08 -17.10 10.08
CA ALA A 147 13.71 -16.36 11.17
C ALA A 147 13.02 -15.02 11.45
N ASN A 148 12.63 -14.29 10.40
CA ASN A 148 11.95 -13.00 10.55
C ASN A 148 10.57 -13.16 11.21
N LEU A 149 9.76 -14.11 10.74
CA LEU A 149 8.46 -14.40 11.32
C LEU A 149 8.58 -14.85 12.77
N ILE A 150 9.48 -15.80 13.08
CA ILE A 150 9.71 -16.32 14.44
C ILE A 150 10.10 -15.19 15.40
N GLN A 151 10.96 -14.27 14.98
CA GLN A 151 11.35 -13.12 15.82
C GLN A 151 10.19 -12.19 16.16
N VAL A 152 9.22 -12.03 15.25
CA VAL A 152 8.00 -11.26 15.51
C VAL A 152 7.06 -12.04 16.41
N LEU A 153 6.80 -13.32 16.11
CA LEU A 153 5.90 -14.18 16.88
C LEU A 153 6.32 -14.33 18.35
N ASN A 154 7.63 -14.31 18.65
CA ASN A 154 8.14 -14.35 20.02
C ASN A 154 7.88 -13.09 20.85
N LYS A 155 7.37 -12.01 20.24
CA LYS A 155 7.15 -10.71 20.90
C LYS A 155 5.68 -10.34 21.06
N VAL A 156 4.78 -11.09 20.43
CA VAL A 156 3.36 -10.74 20.35
C VAL A 156 2.49 -11.72 21.13
N ASN A 157 1.33 -11.26 21.59
CA ASN A 157 0.33 -12.11 22.21
C ASN A 157 -0.69 -12.56 21.15
N PRO A 158 -0.88 -13.87 20.91
CA PRO A 158 -1.85 -14.37 19.95
C PRO A 158 -3.28 -13.86 20.21
N ALA A 159 -3.69 -13.65 21.47
CA ALA A 159 -5.03 -13.18 21.80
C ALA A 159 -5.31 -11.72 21.39
N THR A 160 -4.26 -10.92 21.18
CA THR A 160 -4.34 -9.47 20.86
C THR A 160 -3.63 -9.11 19.55
N THR A 161 -3.36 -10.10 18.69
CA THR A 161 -2.67 -9.91 17.41
C THR A 161 -3.61 -10.14 16.23
N ILE A 162 -3.57 -9.26 15.23
CA ILE A 162 -4.20 -9.50 13.92
C ILE A 162 -3.14 -9.67 12.83
N PHE A 163 -3.47 -10.52 11.85
CA PHE A 163 -2.62 -10.78 10.69
C PHE A 163 -3.25 -10.20 9.42
N ILE A 164 -2.50 -9.39 8.67
CA ILE A 164 -2.89 -8.89 7.35
C ILE A 164 -2.09 -9.66 6.32
N ILE A 165 -2.76 -10.50 5.53
CA ILE A 165 -2.13 -11.28 4.46
C ILE A 165 -2.25 -10.52 3.14
N ALA A 166 -1.17 -9.86 2.72
CA ALA A 166 -1.15 -8.98 1.57
C ALA A 166 -0.51 -9.66 0.34
N SER A 167 -1.33 -10.18 -0.57
CA SER A 167 -0.88 -10.70 -1.86
C SER A 167 -1.90 -10.41 -2.95
N LYS A 168 -1.47 -9.74 -4.03
CA LYS A 168 -2.34 -9.41 -5.17
C LYS A 168 -2.94 -10.67 -5.83
N SER A 169 -2.13 -11.72 -5.99
CA SER A 169 -2.58 -12.97 -6.62
C SER A 169 -3.10 -13.98 -5.61
N PHE A 170 -2.82 -13.79 -4.32
CA PHE A 170 -3.01 -14.78 -3.26
C PHE A 170 -2.38 -16.15 -3.55
N THR A 171 -1.39 -16.17 -4.44
CA THR A 171 -0.63 -17.36 -4.85
C THR A 171 0.87 -17.19 -4.67
N THR A 172 1.32 -16.05 -4.14
CA THR A 172 2.74 -15.76 -3.90
C THR A 172 3.30 -16.75 -2.87
N PRO A 173 4.23 -17.65 -3.26
CA PRO A 173 4.66 -18.77 -2.40
C PRO A 173 5.19 -18.32 -1.03
N GLU A 174 6.02 -17.28 -1.00
CA GLU A 174 6.63 -16.75 0.22
C GLU A 174 5.58 -16.18 1.19
N THR A 175 4.59 -15.46 0.65
CA THR A 175 3.49 -14.90 1.45
C THR A 175 2.59 -16.00 1.99
N LEU A 176 2.25 -16.99 1.17
CA LEU A 176 1.42 -18.13 1.59
C LEU A 176 2.11 -19.00 2.63
N LEU A 177 3.40 -19.28 2.47
CA LEU A 177 4.16 -20.07 3.44
C LEU A 177 4.22 -19.38 4.81
N ASN A 178 4.47 -18.06 4.84
CA ASN A 178 4.43 -17.27 6.06
C ASN A 178 3.03 -17.21 6.67
N ALA A 179 2.00 -17.03 5.85
CA ALA A 179 0.61 -17.02 6.31
C ALA A 179 0.21 -18.36 6.95
N GLN A 180 0.59 -19.48 6.32
CA GLN A 180 0.35 -20.83 6.87
C GLN A 180 1.13 -21.06 8.17
N THR A 181 2.38 -20.61 8.24
CA THR A 181 3.19 -20.71 9.46
C THR A 181 2.58 -19.90 10.61
N ALA A 182 2.18 -18.65 10.34
CA ALA A 182 1.50 -17.79 11.32
C ALA A 182 0.16 -18.39 11.79
N ARG A 183 -0.63 -18.93 10.86
CA ARG A 183 -1.89 -19.63 11.16
C ARG A 183 -1.66 -20.83 12.06
N ASN A 184 -0.70 -21.69 11.73
CA ASN A 184 -0.39 -22.88 12.53
C ASN A 184 0.08 -22.49 13.93
N TRP A 185 0.93 -21.47 14.05
CA TRP A 185 1.34 -20.92 15.33
C TRP A 185 0.12 -20.43 16.14
N PHE A 186 -0.77 -19.64 15.53
CA PHE A 186 -1.96 -19.10 16.19
C PHE A 186 -2.87 -20.19 16.76
N LEU A 187 -3.13 -21.24 15.96
CA LEU A 187 -3.91 -22.42 16.39
C LEU A 187 -3.21 -23.20 17.51
N GLN A 188 -1.88 -23.36 17.45
CA GLN A 188 -1.10 -24.05 18.48
C GLN A 188 -1.11 -23.31 19.82
N GLN A 189 -1.34 -22.00 19.82
CA GLN A 189 -1.54 -21.21 21.04
C GLN A 189 -2.97 -21.34 21.61
N GLY A 190 -3.81 -22.20 21.03
CA GLY A 190 -5.18 -22.46 21.51
C GLY A 190 -6.21 -21.45 21.05
N MET A 191 -5.88 -20.58 20.09
CA MET A 191 -6.83 -19.64 19.50
C MET A 191 -7.69 -20.33 18.43
N SER A 192 -8.92 -19.85 18.25
CA SER A 192 -9.82 -20.28 17.19
C SER A 192 -9.86 -19.25 16.06
N GLU A 193 -10.04 -19.75 14.83
CA GLU A 193 -10.40 -18.89 13.70
C GLU A 193 -11.84 -18.42 13.87
N ALA A 194 -12.12 -17.17 13.47
CA ALA A 194 -13.46 -16.61 13.42
C ALA A 194 -14.24 -17.11 12.20
#